data_AF-A0A6A4QXI8-F1
#
_entry.id   AF-A0A6A4QXI8-F1
#
_cell.length_a   1.000
_cell.length_b   1.000
_cell.length_c   1.000
_cell.angle_alpha   90.00
_cell.angle_beta   90.00
_cell.angle_gamma   90.00
#
_symmetry.space_group_name_H-M   'P 1'
#
loop_
_entity.id
_entity.type
_entity.pdbx_description
1 polymer ?
#
loop_
_entity_poly.entity_id
_entity_poly.type
_entity_poly.pdbx_seq_one_letter_code
_entity_poly.pdbx_strand_id
1 'polypeptide(L)'
;MSDDERDEKELDLSSHEVVTKYKTAAEIVNKALKLVISECKPKAKIVDICEKGDSYIKEQTGNVYKNVKRKIERGVAFPTCLSVNNTVCHFSPLASDETVLEEGDVLKIDLACHIDGFIAAVAHTHVLQDGPVTGRAADVIAAANTAAEVALRLVRPGKNNKDVTDAIQKVAAAYDCKIVEGVLSHQMKQFVIDGNKVVLSATNPETRVDDAEFEENEVYAIDIVTSTGEGKPKLLDEKQTTIYKRAVDRSYHLKMKASRFIFSEISQKFPIMPFSARALEEKRARLGLVECMNHELLQPYPVLHEKTGDYVAHIKFTVLLMPNGSDRITSYPLQELQSTKSIEDPEIKAWLALGTKSKKKGGGKKKKGKRGDKTDESAAEAESLDTNGATPQH
;
A
#
# COMPACT_ATOMS: atom_id res chain seq x y z
N MET A 1 -6.80 6.70 -42.67
CA MET A 1 -5.33 6.73 -42.85
C MET A 1 -4.73 6.37 -41.51
N SER A 2 -3.99 5.26 -41.50
CA SER A 2 -3.22 4.62 -40.42
C SER A 2 -3.88 4.54 -39.03
N ASP A 3 -4.56 3.41 -38.80
CA ASP A 3 -4.65 2.76 -37.48
C ASP A 3 -3.24 2.29 -37.07
N ASP A 4 -2.38 3.23 -36.70
CA ASP A 4 -1.22 2.94 -35.87
C ASP A 4 -1.67 3.00 -34.42
N GLU A 5 -2.47 2.01 -34.00
CA GLU A 5 -2.49 1.57 -32.60
C GLU A 5 -1.08 1.07 -32.29
N ARG A 6 -0.16 2.00 -32.03
CA ARG A 6 1.04 1.70 -31.27
C ARG A 6 0.52 1.20 -29.93
N ASP A 7 0.52 -0.11 -29.74
CA ASP A 7 0.43 -0.74 -28.43
C ASP A 7 1.42 0.00 -27.53
N GLU A 8 0.94 0.99 -26.77
CA GLU A 8 1.75 1.68 -25.78
C GLU A 8 2.07 0.64 -24.73
N LYS A 9 3.26 0.04 -24.87
CA LYS A 9 3.72 -1.01 -24.00
C LYS A 9 3.63 -0.52 -22.56
N GLU A 10 2.78 -1.19 -21.78
CA GLU A 10 2.58 -0.89 -20.37
C GLU A 10 3.94 -0.86 -19.66
N LEU A 11 4.23 0.25 -18.96
CA LEU A 11 5.47 0.41 -18.22
C LEU A 11 5.37 -0.32 -16.88
N ASP A 12 6.30 -1.25 -16.64
CA ASP A 12 6.33 -2.09 -15.45
C ASP A 12 7.68 -2.00 -14.71
N LEU A 13 7.85 -2.84 -13.69
CA LEU A 13 9.07 -2.89 -12.88
C LEU A 13 10.29 -3.46 -13.62
N SER A 14 10.16 -3.93 -14.86
CA SER A 14 11.33 -4.30 -15.68
C SER A 14 12.17 -3.08 -16.05
N SER A 15 11.60 -1.87 -15.95
CA SER A 15 12.29 -0.60 -16.19
C SER A 15 12.85 -0.02 -14.89
N HIS A 16 14.17 0.24 -14.86
CA HIS A 16 14.83 0.90 -13.74
C HIS A 16 14.26 2.31 -13.47
N GLU A 17 13.82 3.01 -14.51
CA GLU A 17 13.21 4.34 -14.37
C GLU A 17 11.87 4.25 -13.62
N VAL A 18 11.05 3.23 -13.91
CA VAL A 18 9.78 2.98 -13.23
C VAL A 18 10.01 2.68 -11.75
N VAL A 19 10.94 1.77 -11.44
CA VAL A 19 11.34 1.46 -10.06
C VAL A 19 11.81 2.71 -9.32
N THR A 20 12.59 3.57 -9.98
CA THR A 20 13.10 4.83 -9.39
C THR A 20 11.95 5.79 -9.06
N LYS A 21 10.94 5.90 -9.92
CA LYS A 21 9.76 6.75 -9.69
C LYS A 21 8.93 6.24 -8.51
N TYR A 22 8.68 4.93 -8.42
CA TYR A 22 8.02 4.32 -7.25
C TYR A 22 8.79 4.59 -5.95
N LYS A 23 10.12 4.39 -5.96
CA LYS A 23 10.96 4.65 -4.77
C LYS A 23 10.99 6.13 -4.38
N THR A 24 10.99 7.03 -5.36
CA THR A 24 10.91 8.48 -5.11
C THR A 24 9.57 8.86 -4.49
N ALA A 25 8.45 8.36 -5.03
CA ALA A 25 7.11 8.55 -4.46
C ALA A 25 7.03 7.99 -3.04
N ALA A 26 7.59 6.81 -2.80
CA ALA A 26 7.63 6.16 -1.49
C ALA A 26 8.44 6.95 -0.46
N GLU A 27 9.60 7.48 -0.84
CA GLU A 27 10.41 8.32 0.05
C GLU A 27 9.64 9.57 0.49
N ILE A 28 8.96 10.23 -0.45
CA ILE A 28 8.15 11.42 -0.17
C ILE A 28 6.99 11.07 0.77
N VAL A 29 6.24 10.01 0.48
CA VAL A 29 5.05 9.66 1.28
C VAL A 29 5.42 9.14 2.68
N ASN A 30 6.54 8.41 2.83
CA ASN A 30 7.03 8.00 4.15
C ASN A 30 7.43 9.21 5.01
N LYS A 31 8.05 10.23 4.40
CA LYS A 31 8.37 11.49 5.09
C LYS A 31 7.12 12.30 5.42
N ALA A 32 6.14 12.32 4.52
CA ALA A 32 4.85 12.95 4.75
C ALA A 32 4.12 12.30 5.93
N LEU A 33 4.07 10.97 5.99
CA LEU A 33 3.49 10.23 7.11
C LEU A 33 4.20 10.58 8.43
N LYS A 34 5.55 10.62 8.43
CA LYS A 34 6.31 11.03 9.61
C LYS A 34 5.98 12.44 10.08
N LEU A 35 5.83 13.39 9.15
CA LEU A 35 5.40 14.75 9.46
C LEU A 35 3.99 14.75 10.07
N VAL A 36 3.03 14.10 9.42
CA VAL A 36 1.63 14.03 9.88
C VAL A 36 1.55 13.46 11.30
N ILE A 37 2.25 12.36 11.59
CA ILE A 37 2.34 11.78 12.94
C ILE A 37 2.88 12.80 13.94
N SER A 38 3.95 13.55 13.59
CA SER A 38 4.53 14.55 14.50
C SER A 38 3.64 15.76 14.78
N GLU A 39 2.65 16.00 13.91
CA GLU A 39 1.64 17.05 14.06
C GLU A 39 0.39 16.56 14.81
N CYS A 40 0.21 15.25 14.97
CA CYS A 40 -0.86 14.68 15.77
C CYS A 40 -0.58 14.95 17.25
N LYS A 41 -1.29 15.91 17.83
CA LYS A 41 -1.19 16.31 19.24
C LYS A 41 -2.60 16.55 19.80
N PRO A 42 -2.82 16.34 21.11
CA PRO A 42 -4.11 16.66 21.70
C PRO A 42 -4.50 18.11 21.39
N LYS A 43 -5.78 18.30 21.06
CA LYS A 43 -6.40 19.58 20.64
C LYS A 43 -5.99 20.10 19.26
N ALA A 44 -5.13 19.40 18.52
CA ALA A 44 -4.84 19.74 17.14
C ALA A 44 -6.07 19.46 16.27
N LYS A 45 -6.40 20.39 15.37
CA LYS A 45 -7.51 20.21 14.42
C LYS A 45 -7.13 19.19 13.36
N ILE A 46 -8.04 18.26 13.09
CA ILE A 46 -7.83 17.22 12.08
C ILE A 46 -7.64 17.84 10.68
N VAL A 47 -8.42 18.86 10.34
CA VAL A 47 -8.34 19.52 9.04
C VAL A 47 -6.96 20.13 8.79
N ASP A 48 -6.37 20.80 9.78
CA ASP A 48 -5.04 21.41 9.68
C ASP A 48 -3.95 20.36 9.44
N ILE A 49 -4.07 19.20 10.10
CA ILE A 49 -3.13 18.08 9.94
C ILE A 49 -3.23 17.49 8.52
N CYS A 50 -4.45 17.28 8.02
CA CYS A 50 -4.69 16.81 6.65
C CYS A 50 -4.11 17.78 5.61
N GLU A 51 -4.34 19.09 5.77
CA GLU A 51 -3.80 20.12 4.87
C GLU A 51 -2.27 20.16 4.87
N LYS A 52 -1.64 20.00 6.04
CA LYS A 52 -0.18 19.93 6.16
C LYS A 52 0.39 18.73 5.40
N GLY A 53 -0.23 17.55 5.52
CA GLY A 53 0.19 16.35 4.79
C GLY A 53 0.13 16.53 3.26
N ASP A 54 -1.00 17.05 2.77
CA ASP A 54 -1.19 17.31 1.33
C ASP A 54 -0.22 18.37 0.81
N SER A 55 0.00 19.44 1.57
CA SER A 55 0.91 20.53 1.21
C SER A 55 2.35 20.05 1.14
N TYR A 56 2.78 19.22 2.11
CA TYR A 56 4.10 18.63 2.11
C TYR A 56 4.34 17.76 0.87
N ILE A 57 3.39 16.88 0.51
CA ILE A 57 3.52 16.07 -0.71
C ILE A 57 3.64 16.96 -1.95
N LYS A 58 2.79 17.98 -2.09
CA LYS A 58 2.82 18.90 -3.24
C LYS A 58 4.16 19.62 -3.35
N GLU A 59 4.70 20.10 -2.23
CA GLU A 59 5.99 20.80 -2.21
C GLU A 59 7.15 19.86 -2.57
N GLN A 60 7.23 18.70 -1.92
CA GLN A 60 8.33 17.75 -2.13
C GLN A 60 8.30 17.15 -3.54
N THR A 61 7.12 16.79 -4.05
CA THR A 61 6.98 16.36 -5.44
C THR A 61 7.34 17.49 -6.40
N GLY A 62 6.94 18.73 -6.11
CA GLY A 62 7.35 19.91 -6.86
C GLY A 62 8.87 20.05 -7.03
N ASN A 63 9.66 19.56 -6.07
CA ASN A 63 11.12 19.64 -6.03
C ASN A 63 11.88 18.58 -6.84
N VAL A 64 11.25 17.47 -7.18
CA VAL A 64 11.87 16.41 -8.00
C VAL A 64 11.55 16.59 -9.48
N TYR A 65 12.37 16.10 -10.41
CA TYR A 65 12.12 16.15 -11.86
C TYR A 65 11.74 17.55 -12.40
N LYS A 66 12.38 18.64 -11.92
CA LYS A 66 12.10 20.01 -12.38
C LYS A 66 12.59 20.30 -13.81
N ASN A 67 13.77 19.77 -14.17
CA ASN A 67 14.51 20.15 -15.38
C ASN A 67 14.48 19.06 -16.47
N VAL A 68 13.40 18.28 -16.52
CA VAL A 68 13.23 17.25 -17.55
C VAL A 68 12.54 17.82 -18.79
N LYS A 69 12.92 17.31 -19.97
CA LYS A 69 12.37 17.77 -21.26
C LYS A 69 10.86 17.54 -21.40
N ARG A 70 10.36 16.44 -20.81
CA ARG A 70 8.94 16.07 -20.79
C ARG A 70 8.33 16.52 -19.47
N LYS A 71 7.17 17.18 -19.52
CA LYS A 71 6.39 17.48 -18.31
C LYS A 71 6.00 16.17 -17.61
N ILE A 72 6.39 16.01 -16.35
CA ILE A 72 6.04 14.86 -15.52
C ILE A 72 4.97 15.28 -14.52
N GLU A 73 3.82 14.61 -14.55
CA GLU A 73 2.75 14.79 -13.56
C GLU A 73 3.16 14.17 -12.22
N ARG A 74 2.84 14.85 -11.13
CA ARG A 74 3.26 14.45 -9.77
C ARG A 74 2.46 15.18 -8.73
N GLY A 75 2.34 14.58 -7.55
CA GLY A 75 1.62 15.19 -6.44
C GLY A 75 0.95 14.16 -5.54
N VAL A 76 -0.16 14.59 -4.94
CA VAL A 76 -1.01 13.75 -4.09
C VAL A 76 -1.75 12.74 -4.97
N ALA A 77 -1.62 11.47 -4.65
CA ALA A 77 -2.34 10.37 -5.28
C ALA A 77 -3.56 9.93 -4.46
N PHE A 78 -3.53 10.14 -3.15
CA PHE A 78 -4.67 9.97 -2.26
C PHE A 78 -4.56 11.02 -1.16
N PRO A 79 -5.60 11.82 -0.88
CA PRO A 79 -5.55 12.89 0.12
C PRO A 79 -5.19 12.35 1.49
N THR A 80 -4.54 13.19 2.29
CA THR A 80 -4.25 12.88 3.68
C THR A 80 -5.56 12.73 4.45
N CYS A 81 -5.72 11.56 5.05
CA CYS A 81 -6.87 11.17 5.88
C CYS A 81 -6.39 10.90 7.30
N LEU A 82 -7.23 11.21 8.29
CA LEU A 82 -6.98 10.98 9.70
C LEU A 82 -8.26 10.48 10.37
N SER A 83 -8.42 9.15 10.47
CA SER A 83 -9.63 8.51 10.97
C SER A 83 -9.45 8.05 12.42
N VAL A 84 -10.30 8.54 13.32
CA VAL A 84 -10.14 8.41 14.78
C VAL A 84 -11.00 7.27 15.34
N ASN A 85 -10.43 6.44 16.22
CA ASN A 85 -11.11 5.39 16.98
C ASN A 85 -11.94 4.44 16.10
N ASN A 86 -13.27 4.47 16.20
CA ASN A 86 -14.21 3.63 15.45
C ASN A 86 -14.43 4.11 14.00
N THR A 87 -13.98 5.32 13.64
CA THR A 87 -13.99 5.78 12.24
C THR A 87 -12.99 4.95 11.45
N VAL A 88 -13.43 4.25 10.42
CA VAL A 88 -12.63 3.22 9.72
C VAL A 88 -11.63 3.85 8.76
N CYS A 89 -12.09 4.74 7.88
CA CYS A 89 -11.29 5.25 6.77
C CYS A 89 -11.80 6.60 6.23
N HIS A 90 -10.98 7.21 5.35
CA HIS A 90 -11.31 8.32 4.46
C HIS A 90 -11.72 9.65 5.11
N PHE A 91 -11.57 9.81 6.42
CA PHE A 91 -11.88 11.09 7.06
C PHE A 91 -10.84 12.16 6.68
N SER A 92 -11.20 13.04 5.74
CA SER A 92 -10.42 14.21 5.31
C SER A 92 -11.34 15.42 5.23
N PRO A 93 -11.66 16.07 6.36
CA PRO A 93 -12.78 16.99 6.46
C PRO A 93 -12.60 18.28 5.64
N LEU A 94 -13.71 19.01 5.45
CA LEU A 94 -13.71 20.34 4.81
C LEU A 94 -13.08 21.40 5.73
N ALA A 95 -12.70 22.55 5.15
CA ALA A 95 -12.05 23.65 5.87
C ALA A 95 -12.86 24.22 7.06
N SER A 96 -14.18 24.03 7.08
CA SER A 96 -15.08 24.47 8.14
C SER A 96 -15.22 23.48 9.30
N ASP A 97 -14.54 22.34 9.25
CA ASP A 97 -14.58 21.34 10.31
C ASP A 97 -13.70 21.74 11.49
N GLU A 98 -14.23 21.55 12.70
CA GLU A 98 -13.61 21.95 13.95
C GLU A 98 -13.21 20.74 14.82
N THR A 99 -13.25 19.53 14.27
CA THR A 99 -12.91 18.30 15.01
C THR A 99 -11.43 18.32 15.41
N VAL A 100 -11.17 18.05 16.69
CA VAL A 100 -9.84 18.03 17.28
C VAL A 100 -9.49 16.64 17.81
N LEU A 101 -8.19 16.35 17.93
CA LEU A 101 -7.70 15.13 18.54
C LEU A 101 -7.76 15.17 20.06
N GLU A 102 -7.93 14.02 20.68
CA GLU A 102 -7.89 13.82 22.13
C GLU A 102 -6.75 12.87 22.53
N GLU A 103 -6.26 13.02 23.76
CA GLU A 103 -5.29 12.10 24.34
C GLU A 103 -5.87 10.68 24.39
N GLY A 104 -5.08 9.69 23.97
CA GLY A 104 -5.47 8.29 23.89
C GLY A 104 -6.19 7.88 22.60
N ASP A 105 -6.44 8.82 21.67
CA ASP A 105 -7.07 8.50 20.39
C ASP A 105 -6.25 7.50 19.56
N VAL A 106 -6.94 6.53 18.96
CA VAL A 106 -6.38 5.58 17.98
C VAL A 106 -6.55 6.15 16.57
N LEU A 107 -5.48 6.74 16.05
CA LEU A 107 -5.42 7.50 14.80
C LEU A 107 -4.99 6.61 13.65
N LYS A 108 -5.80 6.55 12.59
CA LYS A 108 -5.43 5.92 11.32
C LYS A 108 -5.11 7.00 10.32
N ILE A 109 -3.85 7.04 9.89
CA ILE A 109 -3.33 8.03 8.95
C ILE A 109 -3.15 7.32 7.60
N ASP A 110 -3.77 7.83 6.54
CA ASP A 110 -3.69 7.27 5.19
C ASP A 110 -3.42 8.38 4.17
N LEU A 111 -2.44 8.17 3.28
CA LEU A 111 -2.03 9.13 2.26
C LEU A 111 -1.26 8.42 1.14
N ALA A 112 -1.30 9.00 -0.06
CA ALA A 112 -0.51 8.52 -1.19
C ALA A 112 0.10 9.64 -2.02
N CYS A 113 1.24 9.34 -2.64
CA CYS A 113 1.98 10.21 -3.54
C CYS A 113 2.16 9.51 -4.89
N HIS A 114 2.22 10.25 -5.99
CA HIS A 114 2.64 9.70 -7.28
C HIS A 114 3.72 10.54 -7.96
N ILE A 115 4.56 9.87 -8.75
CA ILE A 115 5.51 10.47 -9.70
C ILE A 115 5.24 9.84 -11.06
N ASP A 116 4.89 10.66 -12.06
CA ASP A 116 4.55 10.23 -13.42
C ASP A 116 3.41 9.19 -13.47
N GLY A 117 2.51 9.24 -12.49
CA GLY A 117 1.42 8.27 -12.33
C GLY A 117 1.80 6.99 -11.58
N PHE A 118 3.06 6.76 -11.23
CA PHE A 118 3.46 5.63 -10.38
C PHE A 118 3.22 5.96 -8.91
N ILE A 119 2.32 5.21 -8.28
CA ILE A 119 1.74 5.54 -6.97
C ILE A 119 2.44 4.79 -5.85
N ALA A 120 2.73 5.49 -4.75
CA ALA A 120 3.11 4.91 -3.48
C ALA A 120 2.12 5.36 -2.41
N ALA A 121 1.44 4.41 -1.80
CA ALA A 121 0.49 4.60 -0.71
C ALA A 121 1.04 4.05 0.61
N VAL A 122 0.65 4.68 1.71
CA VAL A 122 0.98 4.23 3.06
C VAL A 122 -0.14 4.58 4.02
N ALA A 123 -0.47 3.65 4.91
CA ALA A 123 -1.31 3.94 6.06
C ALA A 123 -0.72 3.32 7.32
N HIS A 124 -0.94 3.99 8.45
CA HIS A 124 -0.41 3.58 9.74
C HIS A 124 -1.38 3.94 10.85
N THR A 125 -1.43 3.09 11.88
CA THR A 125 -2.20 3.35 13.09
C THR A 125 -1.27 3.78 14.21
N HIS A 126 -1.57 4.93 14.80
CA HIS A 126 -0.83 5.54 15.90
C HIS A 126 -1.80 5.84 17.05
N VAL A 127 -1.41 5.55 18.28
CA VAL A 127 -2.18 5.94 19.47
C VAL A 127 -1.56 7.19 20.06
N LEU A 128 -2.38 8.21 20.30
CA LEU A 128 -1.93 9.50 20.80
C LEU A 128 -1.68 9.44 22.32
N GLN A 129 -0.61 8.75 22.69
CA GLN A 129 -0.18 8.58 24.07
C GLN A 129 1.33 8.42 24.17
N ASP A 130 1.87 8.71 25.35
CA ASP A 130 3.22 8.33 25.73
C ASP A 130 3.28 6.88 26.23
N GLY A 131 4.42 6.22 26.01
CA GLY A 131 4.67 4.87 26.49
C GLY A 131 3.98 3.75 25.69
N PRO A 132 3.98 2.51 26.22
CA PRO A 132 3.45 1.36 25.51
C PRO A 132 1.93 1.40 25.38
N VAL A 133 1.43 1.02 24.21
CA VAL A 133 0.00 0.82 23.97
C VAL A 133 -0.41 -0.52 24.58
N THR A 134 -1.53 -0.55 25.30
CA THR A 134 -2.02 -1.74 26.02
C THR A 134 -3.47 -2.07 25.67
N GLY A 135 -3.96 -3.22 26.14
CA GLY A 135 -5.37 -3.61 26.04
C GLY A 135 -5.86 -3.83 24.60
N ARG A 136 -7.13 -3.55 24.34
CA ARG A 136 -7.77 -3.82 23.04
C ARG A 136 -7.18 -3.00 21.89
N ALA A 137 -6.69 -1.79 22.14
CA ALA A 137 -5.97 -1.01 21.14
C ALA A 137 -4.66 -1.69 20.73
N ALA A 138 -3.90 -2.25 21.69
CA ALA A 138 -2.70 -3.01 21.39
C ALA A 138 -3.02 -4.29 20.60
N ASP A 139 -4.07 -5.02 20.98
CA ASP A 139 -4.48 -6.24 20.29
C ASP A 139 -4.84 -5.98 18.82
N VAL A 140 -5.65 -4.94 18.54
CA VAL A 140 -6.08 -4.64 17.15
C VAL A 140 -4.94 -4.12 16.29
N ILE A 141 -4.02 -3.32 16.84
CA ILE A 141 -2.82 -2.86 16.11
C ILE A 141 -1.87 -4.03 15.85
N ALA A 142 -1.68 -4.93 16.84
CA ALA A 142 -0.87 -6.13 16.66
C ALA A 142 -1.48 -7.08 15.62
N ALA A 143 -2.81 -7.21 15.58
CA ALA A 143 -3.54 -7.95 14.56
C ALA A 143 -3.28 -7.40 13.16
N ALA A 144 -3.50 -6.09 12.94
CA ALA A 144 -3.26 -5.44 11.66
C ALA A 144 -1.81 -5.59 11.19
N ASN A 145 -0.84 -5.36 12.08
CA ASN A 145 0.56 -5.47 11.74
C ASN A 145 0.99 -6.91 11.44
N THR A 146 0.53 -7.89 12.23
CA THR A 146 0.81 -9.30 11.95
C THR A 146 0.22 -9.72 10.61
N ALA A 147 -1.01 -9.31 10.32
CA ALA A 147 -1.67 -9.60 9.05
C ALA A 147 -0.93 -8.94 7.87
N ALA A 148 -0.45 -7.71 8.04
CA ALA A 148 0.39 -7.02 7.06
C ALA A 148 1.75 -7.72 6.82
N GLU A 149 2.37 -8.27 7.86
CA GLU A 149 3.61 -9.06 7.74
C GLU A 149 3.38 -10.40 7.04
N VAL A 150 2.26 -11.08 7.33
CA VAL A 150 1.86 -12.31 6.64
C VAL A 150 1.54 -12.00 5.17
N ALA A 151 0.75 -10.97 4.90
CA ALA A 151 0.40 -10.55 3.54
C ALA A 151 1.65 -10.22 2.71
N LEU A 152 2.63 -9.48 3.26
CA LEU A 152 3.89 -9.20 2.57
C LEU A 152 4.63 -10.47 2.10
N ARG A 153 4.51 -11.57 2.85
CA ARG A 153 5.20 -12.84 2.54
C ARG A 153 4.40 -13.73 1.59
N LEU A 154 3.08 -13.54 1.52
CA LEU A 154 2.18 -14.30 0.65
C LEU A 154 1.93 -13.62 -0.70
N VAL A 155 1.96 -12.28 -0.76
CA VAL A 155 1.88 -11.51 -2.01
C VAL A 155 3.23 -11.59 -2.72
N ARG A 156 3.38 -12.62 -3.53
CA ARG A 156 4.57 -12.92 -4.33
C ARG A 156 4.20 -13.71 -5.59
N PRO A 157 5.02 -13.64 -6.65
CA PRO A 157 4.72 -14.33 -7.90
C PRO A 157 4.41 -15.83 -7.71
N GLY A 158 3.39 -16.33 -8.40
CA GLY A 158 2.96 -17.74 -8.31
C GLY A 158 2.06 -18.07 -7.12
N LYS A 159 1.58 -17.07 -6.38
CA LYS A 159 0.60 -17.22 -5.30
C LYS A 159 -0.71 -16.55 -5.66
N ASN A 160 -1.79 -17.03 -5.04
CA ASN A 160 -3.13 -16.54 -5.32
C ASN A 160 -3.58 -15.50 -4.28
N ASN A 161 -4.37 -14.54 -4.73
CA ASN A 161 -5.01 -13.54 -3.88
C ASN A 161 -5.87 -14.16 -2.75
N LYS A 162 -6.57 -15.26 -3.02
CA LYS A 162 -7.39 -15.95 -2.02
C LYS A 162 -6.58 -16.49 -0.83
N ASP A 163 -5.37 -16.99 -1.07
CA ASP A 163 -4.48 -17.48 0.01
C ASP A 163 -4.17 -16.36 1.01
N VAL A 164 -4.01 -15.12 0.51
CA VAL A 164 -3.78 -13.94 1.35
C VAL A 164 -5.03 -13.61 2.16
N THR A 165 -6.21 -13.66 1.53
CA THR A 165 -7.53 -13.41 2.13
C THR A 165 -7.78 -14.32 3.32
N ASP A 166 -7.54 -15.63 3.14
CA ASP A 166 -7.75 -16.64 4.19
C ASP A 166 -6.75 -16.45 5.34
N ALA A 167 -5.49 -16.13 5.01
CA ALA A 167 -4.43 -15.96 5.99
C ALA A 167 -4.63 -14.73 6.89
N ILE A 168 -5.01 -13.57 6.34
CA ILE A 168 -5.21 -12.35 7.14
C ILE A 168 -6.43 -12.47 8.07
N GLN A 169 -7.48 -13.18 7.65
CA GLN A 169 -8.63 -13.49 8.50
C GLN A 169 -8.25 -14.39 9.66
N LYS A 170 -7.44 -15.44 9.40
CA LYS A 170 -6.92 -16.31 10.45
C LYS A 170 -6.05 -15.55 11.46
N VAL A 171 -5.22 -14.63 10.97
CA VAL A 171 -4.43 -13.75 11.85
C VAL A 171 -5.32 -12.87 12.72
N ALA A 172 -6.29 -12.16 12.14
CA ALA A 172 -7.17 -11.27 12.92
C ALA A 172 -7.91 -12.05 14.03
N ALA A 173 -8.40 -13.26 13.71
CA ALA A 173 -9.08 -14.11 14.68
C ALA A 173 -8.18 -14.52 15.86
N ALA A 174 -6.87 -14.70 15.65
CA ALA A 174 -5.93 -15.03 16.73
C ALA A 174 -5.76 -13.90 17.77
N TYR A 175 -6.18 -12.67 17.43
CA TYR A 175 -6.17 -11.50 18.31
C TYR A 175 -7.57 -11.14 18.85
N ASP A 176 -8.57 -12.02 18.67
CA ASP A 176 -9.99 -11.72 18.88
C ASP A 176 -10.44 -10.47 18.13
N CYS A 177 -9.94 -10.29 16.91
CA CYS A 177 -10.28 -9.18 16.01
C CYS A 177 -10.93 -9.73 14.72
N LYS A 178 -11.53 -8.83 13.95
CA LYS A 178 -12.07 -9.11 12.62
C LYS A 178 -11.36 -8.30 11.56
N ILE A 179 -11.20 -8.87 10.37
CA ILE A 179 -10.87 -8.07 9.19
C ILE A 179 -12.12 -7.31 8.77
N VAL A 180 -11.95 -6.04 8.42
CA VAL A 180 -13.05 -5.18 7.97
C VAL A 180 -13.49 -5.58 6.55
N GLU A 181 -14.79 -5.81 6.38
CA GLU A 181 -15.41 -6.13 5.10
C GLU A 181 -15.36 -4.95 4.12
N GLY A 182 -15.29 -5.26 2.82
CA GLY A 182 -15.27 -4.25 1.75
C GLY A 182 -13.92 -3.61 1.47
N VAL A 183 -12.86 -3.95 2.23
CA VAL A 183 -11.49 -3.47 1.96
C VAL A 183 -10.83 -4.32 0.87
N LEU A 184 -10.28 -3.65 -0.14
CA LEU A 184 -9.58 -4.26 -1.27
C LEU A 184 -8.13 -3.78 -1.31
N SER A 185 -7.19 -4.72 -1.43
CA SER A 185 -5.81 -4.41 -1.80
C SER A 185 -5.67 -4.48 -3.32
N HIS A 186 -5.30 -3.37 -3.95
CA HIS A 186 -5.31 -3.26 -5.40
C HIS A 186 -3.92 -3.42 -6.02
N GLN A 187 -3.87 -4.07 -7.19
CA GLN A 187 -2.78 -3.87 -8.13
C GLN A 187 -2.76 -2.39 -8.56
N MET A 188 -1.58 -1.80 -8.60
CA MET A 188 -1.36 -0.45 -9.11
C MET A 188 -0.58 -0.49 -10.42
N LYS A 189 -0.96 0.39 -11.34
CA LYS A 189 -0.29 0.61 -12.63
C LYS A 189 -0.04 2.10 -12.82
N GLN A 190 0.63 2.49 -13.89
CA GLN A 190 0.83 3.90 -14.19
C GLN A 190 -0.54 4.61 -14.32
N PHE A 191 -0.78 5.60 -13.47
CA PHE A 191 -2.03 6.35 -13.33
C PHE A 191 -3.23 5.53 -12.84
N VAL A 192 -3.10 4.25 -12.51
CA VAL A 192 -4.21 3.41 -12.03
C VAL A 192 -3.95 3.03 -10.57
N ILE A 193 -4.75 3.58 -9.66
CA ILE A 193 -4.66 3.31 -8.21
C ILE A 193 -5.38 2.02 -7.81
N ASP A 194 -6.38 1.62 -8.59
CA ASP A 194 -7.36 0.57 -8.32
C ASP A 194 -7.47 -0.39 -9.50
N GLY A 195 -6.37 -1.08 -9.81
CA GLY A 195 -6.35 -2.11 -10.84
C GLY A 195 -7.28 -3.28 -10.52
N ASN A 196 -7.63 -4.04 -11.56
CA ASN A 196 -8.65 -5.09 -11.48
C ASN A 196 -8.17 -6.35 -10.72
N LYS A 197 -6.87 -6.63 -10.69
CA LYS A 197 -6.32 -7.69 -9.82
C LYS A 197 -6.32 -7.19 -8.38
N VAL A 198 -7.11 -7.82 -7.53
CA VAL A 198 -7.31 -7.39 -6.15
C VAL A 198 -7.22 -8.55 -5.16
N VAL A 199 -6.82 -8.23 -3.93
CA VAL A 199 -7.02 -9.11 -2.77
C VAL A 199 -8.22 -8.58 -1.99
N LEU A 200 -9.24 -9.41 -1.82
CA LEU A 200 -10.37 -9.11 -0.95
C LEU A 200 -9.97 -9.35 0.50
N SER A 201 -10.18 -8.39 1.40
CA SER A 201 -9.71 -8.56 2.79
C SER A 201 -10.57 -9.55 3.58
N ALA A 202 -11.89 -9.51 3.40
CA ALA A 202 -12.82 -10.44 4.01
C ALA A 202 -13.91 -10.85 3.01
N THR A 203 -14.22 -12.14 2.97
CA THR A 203 -15.27 -12.69 2.11
C THR A 203 -16.64 -12.36 2.66
N ASN A 204 -17.52 -11.78 1.84
CA ASN A 204 -18.95 -11.66 2.13
C ASN A 204 -19.79 -12.05 0.91
N PRO A 205 -21.08 -12.37 1.05
CA PRO A 205 -21.91 -12.85 -0.06
C PRO A 205 -22.09 -11.86 -1.20
N GLU A 206 -21.97 -10.56 -0.90
CA GLU A 206 -22.25 -9.45 -1.82
C GLU A 206 -21.01 -9.07 -2.65
N THR A 207 -19.81 -9.33 -2.14
CA THR A 207 -18.55 -8.95 -2.78
C THR A 207 -17.79 -10.20 -3.22
N ARG A 208 -17.61 -10.33 -4.53
CA ARG A 208 -16.77 -11.37 -5.13
C ARG A 208 -15.68 -10.71 -5.97
N VAL A 209 -14.50 -11.28 -5.89
CA VAL A 209 -13.35 -10.91 -6.71
C VAL A 209 -12.90 -12.15 -7.46
N ASP A 210 -12.36 -11.97 -8.66
CA ASP A 210 -11.85 -13.08 -9.44
C ASP A 210 -10.58 -13.64 -8.79
N ASP A 211 -10.40 -14.96 -8.89
CA ASP A 211 -9.15 -15.61 -8.50
C ASP A 211 -8.04 -15.06 -9.41
N ALA A 212 -6.96 -14.57 -8.79
CA ALA A 212 -5.85 -13.98 -9.51
C ALA A 212 -4.53 -14.49 -8.94
N GLU A 213 -3.64 -14.89 -9.85
CA GLU A 213 -2.25 -15.20 -9.54
C GLU A 213 -1.41 -13.91 -9.61
N PHE A 214 -0.58 -13.71 -8.60
CA PHE A 214 0.41 -12.63 -8.60
C PHE A 214 1.54 -12.93 -9.60
N GLU A 215 2.00 -11.92 -10.32
CA GLU A 215 3.04 -12.05 -11.34
C GLU A 215 4.27 -11.19 -11.02
N GLU A 216 5.41 -11.53 -11.65
CA GLU A 216 6.60 -10.68 -11.60
C GLU A 216 6.33 -9.32 -12.27
N ASN A 217 6.98 -8.30 -11.75
CA ASN A 217 6.89 -6.90 -12.18
C ASN A 217 5.57 -6.18 -11.89
N GLU A 218 4.70 -6.78 -11.09
CA GLU A 218 3.49 -6.13 -10.56
C GLU A 218 3.77 -5.28 -9.31
N VAL A 219 2.89 -4.31 -9.04
CA VAL A 219 2.90 -3.48 -7.84
C VAL A 219 1.54 -3.57 -7.17
N TYR A 220 1.51 -3.67 -5.84
CA TYR A 220 0.28 -3.69 -5.07
C TYR A 220 0.32 -2.68 -3.92
N ALA A 221 -0.81 -2.04 -3.66
CA ALA A 221 -1.11 -1.41 -2.38
C ALA A 221 -1.83 -2.43 -1.50
N ILE A 222 -1.11 -3.04 -0.57
CA ILE A 222 -1.67 -3.97 0.41
C ILE A 222 -2.30 -3.16 1.52
N ASP A 223 -3.61 -3.35 1.70
CA ASP A 223 -4.46 -2.60 2.61
C ASP A 223 -5.08 -3.55 3.63
N ILE A 224 -4.66 -3.44 4.89
CA ILE A 224 -5.10 -4.29 6.00
C ILE A 224 -5.80 -3.42 7.04
N VAL A 225 -7.10 -3.65 7.22
CA VAL A 225 -7.90 -2.98 8.23
C VAL A 225 -8.53 -4.04 9.15
N THR A 226 -8.25 -3.92 10.45
CA THR A 226 -8.78 -4.81 11.50
C THR A 226 -9.61 -4.03 12.50
N SER A 227 -10.64 -4.67 13.04
CA SER A 227 -11.59 -4.11 14.00
C SER A 227 -11.67 -4.99 15.25
N THR A 228 -11.85 -4.36 16.41
CA THR A 228 -12.25 -5.08 17.64
C THR A 228 -13.73 -5.48 17.64
N GLY A 229 -14.52 -4.87 16.76
CA GLY A 229 -15.95 -5.10 16.61
C GLY A 229 -16.28 -6.22 15.62
N GLU A 230 -17.35 -6.04 14.85
CA GLU A 230 -17.86 -7.08 13.94
C GLU A 230 -17.16 -7.12 12.58
N GLY A 231 -16.40 -6.08 12.22
CA GLY A 231 -15.78 -5.93 10.90
C GLY A 231 -16.76 -5.50 9.82
N LYS A 232 -17.92 -4.93 10.18
CA LYS A 232 -19.02 -4.58 9.26
C LYS A 232 -19.32 -3.09 9.32
N PRO A 233 -18.50 -2.28 8.64
CA PRO A 233 -18.53 -0.84 8.83
C PRO A 233 -19.75 -0.24 8.11
N LYS A 234 -20.30 0.84 8.67
CA LYS A 234 -21.51 1.48 8.15
C LYS A 234 -21.27 2.94 7.81
N LEU A 235 -21.93 3.40 6.76
CA LEU A 235 -22.04 4.82 6.48
C LEU A 235 -23.06 5.45 7.44
N LEU A 236 -22.63 6.43 8.22
CA LEU A 236 -23.49 7.13 9.19
C LEU A 236 -23.96 8.49 8.69
N ASP A 237 -23.10 9.23 7.98
CA ASP A 237 -23.43 10.53 7.40
C ASP A 237 -22.75 10.70 6.04
N GLU A 238 -23.57 10.76 4.98
CA GLU A 238 -23.11 11.02 3.62
C GLU A 238 -22.31 12.33 3.49
N LYS A 239 -22.60 13.32 4.33
CA LYS A 239 -21.93 14.64 4.28
C LYS A 239 -20.46 14.58 4.70
N GLN A 240 -20.05 13.55 5.43
CA GLN A 240 -18.65 13.33 5.77
C GLN A 240 -17.83 12.85 4.57
N THR A 241 -18.48 12.40 3.49
CA THR A 241 -17.80 11.99 2.25
C THR A 241 -17.25 13.21 1.54
N THR A 242 -15.93 13.40 1.63
CA THR A 242 -15.22 14.52 1.00
C THR A 242 -14.22 14.06 -0.05
N ILE A 243 -13.96 12.76 -0.16
CA ILE A 243 -12.98 12.22 -1.10
C ILE A 243 -13.69 11.59 -2.30
N TYR A 244 -13.21 11.95 -3.49
CA TYR A 244 -13.78 11.53 -4.75
C TYR A 244 -12.68 11.20 -5.75
N LYS A 245 -12.97 10.33 -6.71
CA LYS A 245 -12.13 10.06 -7.88
C LYS A 245 -12.98 10.17 -9.13
N ARG A 246 -12.40 10.63 -10.24
CA ARG A 246 -13.12 10.71 -11.51
C ARG A 246 -13.32 9.31 -12.12
N ALA A 247 -14.55 9.03 -12.57
CA ALA A 247 -14.86 7.87 -13.39
C ALA A 247 -14.58 8.21 -14.86
N VAL A 248 -13.41 7.83 -15.36
CA VAL A 248 -12.92 8.23 -16.69
C VAL A 248 -13.67 7.58 -17.85
N ASP A 249 -14.32 6.45 -17.59
CA ASP A 249 -15.17 5.68 -18.49
C ASP A 249 -16.62 6.19 -18.55
N ARG A 250 -17.00 7.10 -17.65
CA ARG A 250 -18.33 7.70 -17.60
C ARG A 250 -18.36 9.07 -18.25
N SER A 251 -19.40 9.31 -19.05
CA SER A 251 -19.61 10.58 -19.75
C SER A 251 -21.06 11.02 -19.64
N TYR A 252 -21.27 12.27 -19.24
CA TYR A 252 -22.58 12.88 -19.12
C TYR A 252 -22.51 14.39 -19.33
N HIS A 253 -23.54 14.95 -19.97
CA HIS A 253 -23.64 16.38 -20.24
C HIS A 253 -24.30 17.11 -19.06
N LEU A 254 -23.47 17.62 -18.14
CA LEU A 254 -23.91 18.35 -16.95
C LEU A 254 -24.76 19.59 -17.29
N LYS A 255 -25.94 19.67 -16.69
CA LYS A 255 -26.95 20.70 -16.95
C LYS A 255 -26.69 21.98 -16.16
N MET A 256 -26.17 21.89 -14.94
CA MET A 256 -25.94 23.07 -14.11
C MET A 256 -24.60 23.74 -14.42
N LYS A 257 -24.58 25.08 -14.42
CA LYS A 257 -23.35 25.87 -14.64
C LYS A 257 -22.30 25.61 -13.56
N ALA A 258 -22.74 25.44 -12.30
CA ALA A 258 -21.87 25.11 -11.18
C ALA A 258 -21.19 23.75 -11.37
N SER A 259 -21.93 22.71 -11.76
CA SER A 259 -21.39 21.37 -12.00
C SER A 259 -20.41 21.35 -13.16
N ARG A 260 -20.71 22.01 -14.28
CA ARG A 260 -19.74 22.14 -15.39
C ARG A 260 -18.44 22.81 -14.95
N PHE A 261 -18.52 23.86 -14.13
CA PHE A 261 -17.34 24.53 -13.59
C PHE A 261 -16.51 23.60 -12.69
N ILE A 262 -17.16 22.95 -11.71
CA ILE A 262 -16.50 22.04 -10.78
C ILE A 262 -15.91 20.82 -11.50
N PHE A 263 -16.65 20.21 -12.44
CA PHE A 263 -16.14 19.08 -13.21
C PHE A 263 -14.96 19.46 -14.11
N SER A 264 -14.96 20.68 -14.68
CA SER A 264 -13.81 21.21 -15.43
C SER A 264 -12.59 21.43 -14.52
N GLU A 265 -12.79 21.96 -13.31
CA GLU A 265 -11.73 22.14 -12.32
C GLU A 265 -11.13 20.77 -11.92
N ILE A 266 -11.98 19.79 -11.61
CA ILE A 266 -11.59 18.42 -11.28
C ILE A 266 -10.80 17.80 -12.44
N SER A 267 -11.29 17.90 -13.67
CA SER A 267 -10.64 17.31 -14.84
C SER A 267 -9.25 17.89 -15.12
N GLN A 268 -9.00 19.15 -14.72
CA GLN A 268 -7.71 19.82 -14.90
C GLN A 268 -6.74 19.55 -13.74
N LYS A 269 -7.23 19.55 -12.50
CA LYS A 269 -6.39 19.41 -11.29
C LYS A 269 -6.18 17.95 -10.88
N PHE A 270 -7.20 17.11 -11.07
CA PHE A 270 -7.29 15.73 -10.61
C PHE A 270 -7.85 14.84 -11.72
N PRO A 271 -7.15 14.72 -12.86
CA PRO A 271 -7.69 14.02 -14.03
C PRO A 271 -8.04 12.55 -13.75
N ILE A 272 -7.30 11.91 -12.84
CA ILE A 272 -7.43 10.48 -12.51
C ILE A 272 -7.20 10.15 -11.02
N MET A 273 -6.39 10.94 -10.30
CA MET A 273 -6.12 10.66 -8.89
C MET A 273 -7.31 11.04 -7.99
N PRO A 274 -7.60 10.25 -6.94
CA PRO A 274 -8.45 10.67 -5.84
C PRO A 274 -8.08 12.04 -5.27
N PHE A 275 -9.08 12.82 -4.90
CA PHE A 275 -8.93 14.18 -4.38
C PHE A 275 -9.96 14.47 -3.26
N SER A 276 -9.61 15.39 -2.37
CA SER A 276 -10.55 15.91 -1.37
C SER A 276 -11.27 17.14 -1.92
N ALA A 277 -12.57 17.25 -1.64
CA ALA A 277 -13.40 18.40 -1.94
C ALA A 277 -12.86 19.70 -1.31
N ARG A 278 -12.04 19.60 -0.26
CA ARG A 278 -11.30 20.73 0.33
C ARG A 278 -10.39 21.44 -0.68
N ALA A 279 -9.93 20.75 -1.72
CA ALA A 279 -9.07 21.33 -2.76
C ALA A 279 -9.83 22.03 -3.91
N LEU A 280 -11.16 22.07 -3.85
CA LEU A 280 -12.04 22.71 -4.83
C LEU A 280 -12.49 24.11 -4.39
N GLU A 281 -13.06 24.86 -5.33
CA GLU A 281 -13.68 26.15 -5.01
C GLU A 281 -14.97 25.99 -4.17
N GLU A 282 -14.88 26.36 -2.89
CA GLU A 282 -15.87 26.05 -1.85
C GLU A 282 -17.30 26.49 -2.19
N LYS A 283 -17.50 27.70 -2.74
CA LYS A 283 -18.84 28.25 -2.96
C LYS A 283 -19.66 27.47 -3.98
N ARG A 284 -18.98 26.77 -4.91
CA ARG A 284 -19.63 25.99 -5.97
C ARG A 284 -19.48 24.48 -5.78
N ALA A 285 -18.52 24.03 -4.98
CA ALA A 285 -18.20 22.62 -4.79
C ALA A 285 -19.43 21.80 -4.34
N ARG A 286 -20.14 22.24 -3.30
CA ARG A 286 -21.26 21.47 -2.73
C ARG A 286 -22.36 21.17 -3.74
N LEU A 287 -22.79 22.16 -4.52
CA LEU A 287 -23.86 21.98 -5.50
C LEU A 287 -23.35 21.25 -6.76
N GLY A 288 -22.13 21.56 -7.19
CA GLY A 288 -21.54 20.96 -8.38
C GLY A 288 -21.24 19.46 -8.22
N LEU A 289 -20.80 19.04 -7.03
CA LEU A 289 -20.50 17.64 -6.75
C LEU A 289 -21.76 16.76 -6.77
N VAL A 290 -22.89 17.25 -6.27
CA VAL A 290 -24.14 16.46 -6.22
C VAL A 290 -24.57 15.97 -7.61
N GLU A 291 -24.57 16.85 -8.63
CA GLU A 291 -24.93 16.43 -9.99
C GLU A 291 -23.91 15.44 -10.58
N CYS A 292 -22.61 15.67 -10.33
CA CYS A 292 -21.56 14.75 -10.77
C CYS A 292 -21.70 13.35 -10.16
N MET A 293 -22.06 13.28 -8.87
CA MET A 293 -22.30 12.02 -8.15
C MET A 293 -23.55 11.31 -8.68
N ASN A 294 -24.66 12.03 -8.85
CA ASN A 294 -25.92 11.47 -9.34
C ASN A 294 -25.83 10.88 -10.75
N HIS A 295 -24.83 11.29 -11.52
CA HIS A 295 -24.56 10.79 -12.87
C HIS A 295 -23.28 9.94 -12.95
N GLU A 296 -22.80 9.45 -11.80
CA GLU A 296 -21.67 8.52 -11.70
C GLU A 296 -20.37 9.04 -12.36
N LEU A 297 -20.22 10.36 -12.51
CA LEU A 297 -18.99 10.95 -13.05
C LEU A 297 -17.84 10.93 -12.03
N LEU A 298 -18.19 10.73 -10.76
CA LEU A 298 -17.27 10.64 -9.64
C LEU A 298 -17.60 9.40 -8.81
N GLN A 299 -16.57 8.67 -8.41
CA GLN A 299 -16.62 7.59 -7.44
C GLN A 299 -16.33 8.16 -6.04
N PRO A 300 -17.20 7.95 -5.04
CA PRO A 300 -16.98 8.42 -3.68
C PRO A 300 -16.10 7.46 -2.89
N TYR A 301 -15.33 8.01 -1.95
CA TYR A 301 -14.67 7.25 -0.88
C TYR A 301 -15.35 7.61 0.44
N PRO A 302 -16.42 6.89 0.83
CA PRO A 302 -17.22 7.24 1.99
C PRO A 302 -16.43 7.06 3.30
N VAL A 303 -16.79 7.86 4.30
CA VAL A 303 -16.33 7.68 5.67
C VAL A 303 -17.22 6.63 6.34
N LEU A 304 -16.63 5.50 6.69
CA LEU A 304 -17.34 4.38 7.32
C LEU A 304 -16.96 4.28 8.79
N HIS A 305 -17.87 3.70 9.58
CA HIS A 305 -17.72 3.60 11.03
C HIS A 305 -18.04 2.20 11.54
N GLU A 306 -17.24 1.76 12.50
CA GLU A 306 -17.61 0.70 13.45
C GLU A 306 -18.50 1.26 14.57
N LYS A 307 -19.01 0.37 15.43
CA LYS A 307 -19.78 0.77 16.60
C LYS A 307 -18.94 1.64 17.54
N THR A 308 -19.55 2.66 18.14
CA THR A 308 -18.89 3.49 19.15
C THR A 308 -18.33 2.64 20.29
N GLY A 309 -17.07 2.87 20.63
CA GLY A 309 -16.33 2.10 21.63
C GLY A 309 -15.42 1.00 21.04
N ASP A 310 -15.63 0.61 19.78
CA ASP A 310 -14.69 -0.26 19.08
C ASP A 310 -13.49 0.51 18.54
N TYR A 311 -12.36 -0.19 18.45
CA TYR A 311 -11.14 0.32 17.84
C TYR A 311 -10.90 -0.32 16.48
N VAL A 312 -10.45 0.51 15.54
CA VAL A 312 -10.02 0.07 14.21
C VAL A 312 -8.56 0.43 14.03
N ALA A 313 -7.78 -0.53 13.52
CA ALA A 313 -6.41 -0.33 13.07
C ALA A 313 -6.32 -0.56 11.56
N HIS A 314 -5.46 0.23 10.92
CA HIS A 314 -5.19 0.27 9.50
C HIS A 314 -3.67 0.28 9.28
N ILE A 315 -3.18 -0.69 8.50
CA ILE A 315 -1.81 -0.75 8.00
C ILE A 315 -1.89 -0.93 6.49
N LYS A 316 -1.34 0.02 5.74
CA LYS A 316 -1.23 -0.05 4.28
C LYS A 316 0.20 0.17 3.85
N PHE A 317 0.66 -0.62 2.88
CA PHE A 317 1.98 -0.48 2.31
C PHE A 317 1.99 -0.81 0.82
N THR A 318 2.93 -0.19 0.10
CA THR A 318 3.20 -0.48 -1.31
C THR A 318 4.32 -1.51 -1.41
N VAL A 319 4.09 -2.55 -2.22
CA VAL A 319 5.04 -3.63 -2.47
C VAL A 319 5.30 -3.79 -3.97
N LEU A 320 6.58 -3.94 -4.33
CA LEU A 320 7.04 -4.23 -5.69
C LEU A 320 7.37 -5.72 -5.80
N LEU A 321 6.74 -6.43 -6.73
CA LEU A 321 7.01 -7.84 -6.99
C LEU A 321 8.17 -7.97 -7.98
N MET A 322 9.40 -7.82 -7.47
CA MET A 322 10.60 -7.93 -8.30
C MET A 322 10.97 -9.39 -8.56
N PRO A 323 11.73 -9.71 -9.63
CA PRO A 323 12.22 -11.08 -9.88
C PRO A 323 13.06 -11.68 -8.74
N ASN A 324 13.62 -10.84 -7.86
CA ASN A 324 14.37 -11.29 -6.68
C ASN A 324 13.52 -11.36 -5.39
N GLY A 325 12.23 -11.10 -5.45
CA GLY A 325 11.27 -11.14 -4.34
C GLY A 325 10.52 -9.82 -4.13
N SER A 326 9.68 -9.81 -3.11
CA SER A 326 8.78 -8.67 -2.81
C SER A 326 9.54 -7.58 -2.02
N ASP A 327 9.58 -6.36 -2.56
CA ASP A 327 10.23 -5.19 -1.94
C ASP A 327 9.16 -4.24 -1.40
N ARG A 328 8.97 -4.21 -0.07
CA ARG A 328 8.12 -3.20 0.59
C ARG A 328 8.85 -1.85 0.56
N ILE A 329 8.24 -0.83 -0.05
CA ILE A 329 8.85 0.51 -0.20
C ILE A 329 8.25 1.57 0.72
N THR A 330 7.05 1.35 1.25
CA THR A 330 6.44 2.24 2.25
C THR A 330 6.20 1.52 3.57
N SER A 331 6.49 2.20 4.67
CA SER A 331 6.38 1.63 6.02
C SER A 331 6.60 2.71 7.07
N TYR A 332 6.08 2.48 8.26
CA TYR A 332 6.38 3.26 9.45
C TYR A 332 6.53 2.32 10.66
N PRO A 333 7.49 2.56 11.57
CA PRO A 333 7.69 1.71 12.74
C PRO A 333 6.49 1.78 13.69
N LEU A 334 6.10 0.63 14.26
CA LEU A 334 5.07 0.60 15.29
C LEU A 334 5.53 1.24 16.60
N GLN A 335 4.58 1.76 17.36
CA GLN A 335 4.76 1.99 18.80
C GLN A 335 5.01 0.66 19.53
N GLU A 336 5.55 0.75 20.74
CA GLU A 336 5.63 -0.42 21.62
C GLU A 336 4.22 -0.92 21.96
N LEU A 337 3.94 -2.19 21.67
CA LEU A 337 2.65 -2.81 21.91
C LEU A 337 2.78 -3.87 23.00
N GLN A 338 1.91 -3.81 23.99
CA GLN A 338 1.70 -4.86 25.00
C GLN A 338 0.33 -5.50 24.75
N SER A 339 0.28 -6.28 23.68
CA SER A 339 -0.88 -7.09 23.31
C SER A 339 -1.18 -8.12 24.42
N THR A 340 -2.47 -8.31 24.72
CA THR A 340 -2.93 -9.36 25.62
C THR A 340 -2.90 -10.75 24.96
N LYS A 341 -2.66 -10.77 23.65
CA LYS A 341 -2.65 -11.96 22.78
C LYS A 341 -1.24 -12.24 22.27
N SER A 342 -0.92 -13.52 22.17
CA SER A 342 0.30 -14.06 21.58
C SER A 342 -0.03 -14.92 20.37
N ILE A 343 0.84 -14.90 19.35
CA ILE A 343 0.70 -15.79 18.19
C ILE A 343 1.17 -17.18 18.59
N GLU A 344 0.24 -18.09 18.79
CA GLU A 344 0.56 -19.49 19.10
C GLU A 344 0.39 -20.42 17.90
N ASP A 345 -0.52 -20.09 16.99
CA ASP A 345 -0.89 -20.89 15.83
C ASP A 345 0.33 -21.21 14.94
N PRO A 346 0.56 -22.51 14.64
CA PRO A 346 1.75 -22.95 13.91
C PRO A 346 1.76 -22.49 12.45
N GLU A 347 0.59 -22.31 11.83
CA GLU A 347 0.48 -21.88 10.44
C GLU A 347 0.83 -20.38 10.32
N ILE A 348 0.34 -19.55 11.24
CA ILE A 348 0.72 -18.13 11.29
C ILE A 348 2.25 -18.00 11.47
N LYS A 349 2.83 -18.78 12.40
CA LYS A 349 4.28 -18.82 12.60
C LYS A 349 5.03 -19.25 11.33
N ALA A 350 4.51 -20.26 10.63
CA ALA A 350 5.10 -20.73 9.37
C ALA A 350 5.07 -19.64 8.28
N TRP A 351 3.96 -18.90 8.15
CA TRP A 351 3.89 -17.76 7.23
C TRP A 351 4.89 -16.68 7.62
N LEU A 352 4.98 -16.29 8.88
CA LEU A 352 5.92 -15.27 9.36
C LEU A 352 7.40 -15.66 9.18
N ALA A 353 7.70 -16.96 9.19
CA ALA A 353 9.04 -17.49 8.94
C ALA A 353 9.46 -17.45 7.45
N LEU A 354 8.52 -17.22 6.52
CA LEU A 354 8.84 -17.08 5.11
C LEU A 354 9.71 -15.83 4.87
N GLY A 355 10.72 -15.97 4.00
CA GLY A 355 11.50 -14.84 3.53
C GLY A 355 10.75 -14.03 2.48
N THR A 356 10.92 -12.70 2.50
CA THR A 356 10.34 -11.78 1.52
C THR A 356 11.18 -11.68 0.24
N LYS A 357 12.48 -11.93 0.34
CA LYS A 357 13.41 -11.99 -0.79
C LYS A 357 13.78 -13.43 -1.11
N SER A 358 13.85 -13.75 -2.39
CA SER A 358 14.37 -15.03 -2.85
C SER A 358 15.85 -15.14 -2.47
N LYS A 359 16.25 -16.28 -1.89
CA LYS A 359 17.67 -16.59 -1.74
C LYS A 359 18.23 -16.73 -3.16
N LYS A 360 19.21 -15.90 -3.55
CA LYS A 360 19.97 -16.12 -4.79
C LYS A 360 20.35 -17.59 -4.84
N LYS A 361 19.90 -18.34 -5.87
CA LYS A 361 20.52 -19.62 -6.21
C LYS A 361 22.00 -19.30 -6.43
N GLY A 362 22.83 -19.62 -5.45
CA GLY A 362 24.27 -19.41 -5.52
C GLY A 362 24.75 -20.03 -6.82
N GLY A 363 25.39 -19.23 -7.67
CA GLY A 363 26.01 -19.70 -8.90
C GLY A 363 26.92 -20.86 -8.53
N GLY A 364 26.50 -22.08 -8.86
CA GLY A 364 27.32 -23.26 -8.73
C GLY A 364 28.61 -22.96 -9.46
N LYS A 365 29.71 -22.86 -8.70
CA LYS A 365 31.07 -22.79 -9.21
C LYS A 365 31.22 -24.02 -10.11
N LYS A 366 31.03 -23.87 -11.42
CA LYS A 366 31.41 -24.88 -12.42
C LYS A 366 32.90 -25.11 -12.19
N LYS A 367 33.23 -26.19 -11.47
CA LYS A 367 34.57 -26.78 -11.52
C LYS A 367 34.87 -26.97 -13.01
N LYS A 368 35.85 -26.23 -13.53
CA LYS A 368 36.43 -26.45 -14.85
C LYS A 368 36.95 -27.89 -14.87
N GLY A 369 36.13 -28.81 -15.35
CA GLY A 369 36.58 -30.13 -15.79
C GLY A 369 37.39 -29.90 -17.05
N LYS A 370 38.71 -30.01 -16.92
CA LYS A 370 39.67 -29.95 -18.02
C LYS A 370 39.37 -31.15 -18.93
N ARG A 371 38.81 -30.86 -20.11
CA ARG A 371 38.70 -31.81 -21.22
C ARG A 371 40.11 -32.16 -21.68
N GLY A 372 40.38 -33.44 -21.80
CA GLY A 372 41.58 -33.95 -22.45
C GLY A 372 41.77 -35.41 -22.09
N ASP A 373 41.08 -36.30 -22.80
CA ASP A 373 41.73 -37.54 -23.21
C ASP A 373 41.01 -38.20 -24.39
N LYS A 374 41.78 -38.49 -25.45
CA LYS A 374 41.70 -39.71 -26.26
C LYS A 374 42.92 -39.80 -27.18
N THR A 375 43.68 -40.89 -26.98
CA THR A 375 44.51 -41.70 -27.92
C THR A 375 45.75 -41.00 -28.52
N ASP A 376 46.98 -41.53 -28.48
CA ASP A 376 47.43 -42.91 -28.76
C ASP A 376 48.82 -43.24 -28.16
N GLU A 377 49.08 -44.54 -28.05
CA GLU A 377 50.35 -45.32 -28.11
C GLU A 377 51.70 -44.70 -27.68
N SER A 378 52.37 -45.32 -26.71
CA SER A 378 53.62 -46.10 -26.90
C SER A 378 54.31 -46.47 -25.58
N ALA A 379 54.96 -47.63 -25.59
CA ALA A 379 55.60 -48.32 -24.47
C ALA A 379 56.94 -47.69 -24.02
N ALA A 380 57.32 -47.91 -22.74
CA ALA A 380 58.64 -48.37 -22.31
C ALA A 380 58.76 -48.41 -20.76
N GLU A 381 58.92 -49.63 -20.26
CA GLU A 381 59.84 -50.15 -19.22
C GLU A 381 60.36 -49.31 -18.02
N ALA A 382 60.44 -50.06 -16.89
CA ALA A 382 61.46 -50.05 -15.83
C ALA A 382 61.51 -48.84 -14.87
N GLU A 383 61.82 -48.93 -13.58
CA GLU A 383 62.21 -50.03 -12.68
C GLU A 383 62.04 -49.55 -11.22
N SER A 384 61.89 -50.54 -10.34
CA SER A 384 62.16 -50.59 -8.89
C SER A 384 62.85 -49.42 -8.15
N LEU A 385 62.43 -49.16 -6.90
CA LEU A 385 63.22 -49.34 -5.65
C LEU A 385 62.67 -48.47 -4.49
N ASP A 386 61.87 -49.11 -3.64
CA ASP A 386 62.17 -49.44 -2.24
C ASP A 386 62.74 -48.41 -1.23
N THR A 387 62.29 -48.65 0.01
CA THR A 387 62.86 -48.30 1.33
C THR A 387 62.58 -46.93 2.00
N ASN A 388 61.77 -47.05 3.06
CA ASN A 388 62.04 -46.70 4.47
C ASN A 388 62.49 -45.28 4.87
N GLY A 389 61.84 -44.77 5.93
CA GLY A 389 62.57 -44.02 6.95
C GLY A 389 61.80 -42.93 7.70
N ALA A 390 60.99 -43.35 8.69
CA ALA A 390 61.04 -42.83 10.05
C ALA A 390 61.05 -41.29 10.34
N THR A 391 59.89 -40.78 10.78
CA THR A 391 59.65 -40.04 12.07
C THR A 391 60.29 -38.66 12.36
N PRO A 392 59.86 -37.89 13.41
CA PRO A 392 59.24 -36.57 13.23
C PRO A 392 59.91 -35.45 14.07
N GLN A 393 59.17 -34.36 14.33
CA GLN A 393 59.44 -33.13 15.12
C GLN A 393 59.70 -31.92 14.19
N HIS A 394 59.01 -30.79 14.25
CA HIS A 394 58.26 -30.12 15.32
C HIS A 394 57.02 -29.40 14.77
#